data_AF-A0A843FF01-F1
#
_entry.id   AF-A0A843FF01-F1
#
_cell.length_a   1.000
_cell.length_b   1.000
_cell.length_c   1.000
_cell.angle_alpha   90.00
_cell.angle_beta   90.00
_cell.angle_gamma   90.00
#
_symmetry.space_group_name_H-M   'P 1'
#
loop_
_entity.id
_entity.type
_entity.pdbx_description
1 polymer ?
#
loop_
_entity_poly.entity_id
_entity_poly.type
_entity_poly.pdbx_seq_one_letter_code
_entity_poly.pdbx_strand_id
1 'polypeptide(L)'
;ALDEDEINLAIVNEIKGNPSRITFYSNKGEVLITVLISVTTTNERLNISPSKLKIVSEVQKLNCLSDILGFELVDKAEENYINITNGYDDLVAKINFINKFGDKTDFQINIKKILDNNDRE
;
A
#
# COMPACT_ATOMS: atom_id res chain seq x y z
N ALA A 1 -8.16 -30.26 -2.31
CA ALA A 1 -8.31 -29.27 -1.22
C ALA A 1 -9.15 -28.15 -1.80
N LEU A 2 -10.11 -27.61 -1.05
CA LEU A 2 -10.73 -26.35 -1.49
C LEU A 2 -9.62 -25.31 -1.37
N ASP A 3 -9.22 -24.72 -2.49
CA ASP A 3 -8.37 -23.53 -2.47
C ASP A 3 -9.21 -22.46 -1.77
N GLU A 4 -9.02 -22.30 -0.47
CA GLU A 4 -9.58 -21.18 0.27
C GLU A 4 -9.02 -19.92 -0.39
N ASP A 5 -9.90 -19.05 -0.89
CA ASP A 5 -9.50 -17.75 -1.42
C ASP A 5 -8.55 -17.11 -0.41
N GLU A 6 -7.30 -16.82 -0.81
CA GLU A 6 -6.29 -16.25 0.07
C GLU A 6 -6.68 -14.81 0.43
N ILE A 7 -7.47 -14.67 1.50
CA ILE A 7 -7.87 -13.37 2.03
C ILE A 7 -6.79 -12.92 3.01
N ASN A 8 -5.96 -11.97 2.58
CA ASN A 8 -5.02 -11.29 3.46
C ASN A 8 -5.73 -10.26 4.34
N LEU A 9 -5.28 -10.11 5.59
CA LEU A 9 -5.82 -9.18 6.56
C LEU A 9 -4.90 -7.97 6.71
N ALA A 10 -5.44 -6.76 6.57
CA ALA A 10 -4.73 -5.53 6.91
C ALA A 10 -5.27 -4.94 8.22
N ILE A 11 -4.39 -4.79 9.22
CA ILE A 11 -4.70 -4.10 10.47
C ILE A 11 -4.08 -2.71 10.44
N VAL A 12 -4.93 -1.69 10.54
CA VAL A 12 -4.52 -0.29 10.65
C VAL A 12 -4.59 0.13 12.11
N ASN A 13 -3.46 0.48 12.70
CA ASN A 13 -3.40 1.05 14.05
C ASN A 13 -3.29 2.57 14.01
N GLU A 14 -3.83 3.18 15.06
CA GLU A 14 -3.82 4.62 15.25
C GLU A 14 -3.01 5.04 16.48
N ILE A 15 -2.47 6.26 16.43
CA ILE A 15 -1.95 6.99 17.57
C ILE A 15 -2.69 8.32 17.62
N LYS A 16 -3.38 8.57 18.74
CA LYS A 16 -4.16 9.81 18.96
C LYS A 16 -5.13 10.10 17.78
N GLY A 17 -5.85 9.07 17.32
CA GLY A 17 -6.83 9.16 16.23
C GLY A 17 -6.26 9.27 14.83
N ASN A 18 -4.93 9.15 14.64
CA ASN A 18 -4.30 9.21 13.32
C ASN A 18 -3.73 7.84 12.93
N PRO A 19 -4.00 7.33 11.71
CA PRO A 19 -3.36 6.12 11.21
C PRO A 19 -1.83 6.25 11.24
N SER A 20 -1.18 5.32 11.93
CA SER A 20 0.27 5.39 12.20
C SER A 20 1.02 4.12 11.79
N ARG A 21 0.32 3.00 11.66
CA ARG A 21 0.92 1.70 11.30
C ARG A 21 -0.08 0.85 10.54
N ILE A 22 0.39 0.17 9.50
CA ILE A 22 -0.36 -0.90 8.83
C ILE A 22 0.46 -2.18 8.96
N THR A 23 -0.19 -3.26 9.40
CA THR A 23 0.38 -4.60 9.36
C THR A 23 -0.51 -5.48 8.50
N PHE A 24 0.09 -6.12 7.49
CA PHE A 24 -0.57 -7.12 6.67
C PHE A 24 -0.24 -8.51 7.18
N TYR A 25 -1.25 -9.37 7.23
CA TYR A 25 -1.18 -10.75 7.65
C TYR A 25 -1.69 -11.67 6.55
N SER A 26 -1.10 -12.85 6.44
CA SER A 26 -1.67 -13.95 5.65
C SER A 26 -2.94 -14.49 6.31
N ASN A 27 -3.73 -15.25 5.57
CA ASN A 27 -4.87 -16.00 6.12
C ASN A 27 -4.47 -17.01 7.22
N LYS A 28 -3.18 -17.33 7.37
CA LYS A 28 -2.62 -18.17 8.43
C LYS A 28 -2.17 -17.38 9.67
N GLY A 29 -2.31 -16.05 9.65
CA GLY A 29 -1.91 -15.16 10.75
C GLY A 29 -0.42 -14.79 10.74
N GLU A 30 0.31 -15.10 9.68
CA GLU A 30 1.73 -14.74 9.54
C GLU A 30 1.87 -13.28 9.12
N VAL A 31 2.81 -12.54 9.69
CA VAL A 31 3.07 -11.14 9.29
C VAL A 31 3.77 -11.11 7.93
N LEU A 32 3.10 -10.51 6.94
CA LEU A 32 3.62 -10.34 5.58
C LEU A 32 4.49 -9.08 5.46
N ILE A 33 3.99 -7.94 5.96
CA ILE A 33 4.75 -6.69 6.05
C ILE A 33 4.15 -5.78 7.11
N THR A 34 5.00 -5.03 7.81
CA THR A 34 4.55 -3.91 8.66
C THR A 34 5.19 -2.61 8.21
N VAL A 35 4.37 -1.58 8.05
CA VAL A 35 4.82 -0.23 7.67
C VAL A 35 4.36 0.80 8.69
N LEU A 36 5.26 1.70 9.08
CA LEU A 36 4.92 2.90 9.82
C LEU A 36 4.57 4.01 8.83
N ILE A 37 3.43 4.66 9.05
CA ILE A 37 2.84 5.56 8.07
C ILE A 37 2.43 6.90 8.65
N SER A 38 2.18 7.83 7.75
CA SER A 38 1.25 8.95 7.94
C SER A 38 0.40 9.09 6.68
N VAL A 39 -0.76 9.71 6.78
CA VAL A 39 -1.73 9.77 5.69
C VAL A 39 -2.11 11.22 5.43
N THR A 40 -2.15 11.60 4.15
CA THR A 40 -2.87 12.78 3.69
C THR A 40 -4.24 12.32 3.21
N THR A 41 -5.29 12.81 3.87
CA THR A 41 -6.68 12.49 3.50
C THR A 41 -7.23 13.51 2.51
N THR A 42 -8.29 13.12 1.82
CA THR A 42 -9.07 14.03 0.96
C THR A 42 -10.56 13.75 1.19
N ASN A 43 -11.37 14.78 1.01
CA ASN A 43 -12.83 14.66 1.01
C ASN A 43 -13.40 14.42 -0.40
N GLU A 44 -12.53 14.41 -1.42
CA GLU A 44 -12.92 14.18 -2.80
C GLU A 44 -13.02 12.69 -3.13
N ARG A 45 -13.90 12.37 -4.10
CA ARG A 45 -13.99 11.00 -4.61
C ARG A 45 -12.74 10.67 -5.42
N LEU A 46 -12.12 9.54 -5.10
CA LEU A 46 -10.91 9.09 -5.79
C LEU A 46 -11.12 8.70 -7.26
N ASN A 47 -12.35 8.34 -7.66
CA ASN A 47 -12.67 7.92 -9.03
C ASN A 47 -11.80 6.75 -9.57
N ILE A 48 -11.46 5.80 -8.70
CA ILE A 48 -10.68 4.61 -9.03
C ILE A 48 -11.63 3.44 -9.34
N SER A 49 -11.26 2.61 -10.31
CA SER A 49 -11.93 1.33 -10.60
C SER A 49 -11.13 0.17 -9.99
N PRO A 50 -11.52 -0.39 -8.83
CA PRO A 50 -10.70 -1.37 -8.11
C PRO A 50 -10.36 -2.61 -8.93
N SER A 51 -11.27 -3.09 -9.78
CA SER A 51 -11.06 -4.26 -10.65
C SER A 51 -10.02 -4.04 -11.75
N LYS A 52 -9.55 -2.82 -11.95
CA LYS A 52 -8.53 -2.46 -12.93
C LYS A 52 -7.22 -1.99 -12.27
N LEU A 53 -7.13 -2.04 -10.94
CA LEU A 53 -5.97 -1.55 -10.22
C LEU A 53 -4.72 -2.34 -10.57
N LYS A 54 -3.64 -1.60 -10.82
CA LYS A 54 -2.28 -2.10 -10.96
C LYS A 54 -1.36 -1.44 -9.96
N ILE A 55 -0.17 -1.96 -9.78
CA ILE A 55 0.90 -1.33 -9.01
C ILE A 55 2.03 -0.96 -9.96
N VAL A 56 2.51 0.28 -9.85
CA VAL A 56 3.79 0.73 -10.40
C VAL A 56 4.64 1.11 -9.20
N SER A 57 5.86 0.56 -9.11
CA SER A 57 6.70 0.72 -7.92
C SER A 57 8.17 0.94 -8.27
N GLU A 58 8.74 2.00 -7.71
CA GLU A 58 10.17 2.28 -7.71
C GLU A 58 10.88 1.69 -6.49
N VAL A 59 10.12 1.23 -5.49
CA VAL A 59 10.65 0.81 -4.18
C VAL A 59 10.52 -0.70 -4.04
N GLN A 60 11.58 -1.43 -4.42
CA GLN A 60 11.58 -2.89 -4.52
C GLN A 60 11.09 -3.60 -3.26
N LYS A 61 11.41 -3.09 -2.06
CA LYS A 61 10.96 -3.67 -0.77
C LYS A 61 9.43 -3.68 -0.60
N LEU A 62 8.70 -2.84 -1.34
CA LEU A 62 7.25 -2.73 -1.28
C LEU A 62 6.56 -3.48 -2.42
N ASN A 63 7.31 -4.12 -3.32
CA ASN A 63 6.73 -4.87 -4.43
C ASN A 63 5.87 -6.04 -3.95
N CYS A 64 6.13 -6.59 -2.75
CA CYS A 64 5.27 -7.61 -2.14
C CYS A 64 3.82 -7.17 -1.97
N LEU A 65 3.51 -5.87 -2.01
CA LEU A 65 2.14 -5.36 -2.00
C LEU A 65 1.33 -5.81 -3.23
N SER A 66 1.98 -6.18 -4.35
CA SER A 66 1.28 -6.76 -5.51
C SER A 66 0.58 -8.05 -5.12
N ASP A 67 1.32 -8.93 -4.45
CA ASP A 67 0.85 -10.26 -4.07
C ASP A 67 -0.13 -10.15 -2.90
N ILE A 68 0.17 -9.30 -1.93
CA ILE A 68 -0.68 -9.08 -0.76
C ILE A 68 -2.06 -8.54 -1.16
N LEU A 69 -2.12 -7.60 -2.12
CA LEU A 69 -3.35 -6.95 -2.55
C LEU A 69 -4.02 -7.62 -3.76
N GLY A 70 -3.33 -8.56 -4.41
CA GLY A 70 -3.82 -9.22 -5.63
C GLY A 70 -3.85 -8.31 -6.85
N PHE A 71 -2.91 -7.36 -6.96
CA PHE A 71 -2.81 -6.43 -8.09
C PHE A 71 -1.55 -6.72 -8.91
N GLU A 72 -1.67 -6.64 -10.24
CA GLU A 72 -0.53 -6.81 -11.15
C GLU A 72 0.53 -5.72 -10.92
N LEU A 73 1.79 -6.12 -10.71
CA LEU A 73 2.94 -5.22 -10.72
C LEU A 73 3.40 -5.01 -12.17
N VAL A 74 3.41 -3.76 -12.63
CA VAL A 74 3.78 -3.39 -14.00
C VAL A 74 4.81 -2.27 -14.02
N ASP A 75 5.60 -2.20 -15.10
CA ASP A 75 6.62 -1.15 -15.26
C ASP A 75 6.00 0.25 -15.43
N LYS A 76 4.80 0.32 -16.04
CA LYS A 76 4.08 1.56 -16.29
C LYS A 76 2.58 1.37 -16.37
N ALA A 77 1.84 2.39 -15.98
CA ALA A 77 0.41 2.52 -16.15
C ALA A 77 0.03 4.00 -16.32
N GLU A 78 -1.07 4.26 -17.02
CA GLU A 78 -1.53 5.63 -17.29
C GLU A 78 -2.75 6.00 -16.44
N GLU A 79 -3.56 5.01 -16.04
CA GLU A 79 -4.78 5.18 -15.24
C GLU A 79 -5.00 4.00 -14.30
N ASN A 80 -5.85 4.18 -13.28
CA ASN A 80 -6.22 3.15 -12.31
C ASN A 80 -5.00 2.38 -11.74
N TYR A 81 -4.05 3.08 -11.15
CA TYR A 81 -2.91 2.40 -10.54
C TYR A 81 -2.46 3.05 -9.23
N ILE A 82 -1.87 2.22 -8.38
CA ILE A 82 -1.15 2.62 -7.19
C ILE A 82 0.28 2.93 -7.63
N ASN A 83 0.74 4.14 -7.36
CA ASN A 83 2.08 4.60 -7.69
C ASN A 83 2.92 4.69 -6.41
N ILE A 84 3.87 3.77 -6.26
CA ILE A 84 4.81 3.71 -5.14
C ILE A 84 6.13 4.33 -5.58
N THR A 85 6.38 5.56 -5.16
CA THR A 85 7.62 6.29 -5.50
C THR A 85 8.57 6.30 -4.32
N ASN A 86 9.86 6.54 -4.60
CA ASN A 86 10.83 6.82 -3.55
C ASN A 86 10.37 8.02 -2.70
N GLY A 87 10.64 7.92 -1.40
CA GLY A 87 10.40 9.02 -0.47
C GLY A 87 11.47 10.11 -0.61
N TYR A 88 11.19 11.25 0.01
CA TYR A 88 12.15 12.34 0.21
C TYR A 88 12.21 12.64 1.71
N ASP A 89 13.32 13.23 2.16
CA ASP A 89 13.57 13.57 3.56
C ASP A 89 13.53 12.36 4.50
N ASP A 90 12.56 12.30 5.41
CA ASP A 90 12.39 11.27 6.43
C ASP A 90 11.50 10.10 5.98
N LEU A 91 11.07 10.10 4.71
CA LEU A 91 10.20 9.08 4.14
C LEU A 91 10.98 8.05 3.34
N VAL A 92 10.64 6.78 3.52
CA VAL A 92 11.11 5.66 2.70
C VAL A 92 10.40 5.66 1.35
N ALA A 93 9.09 5.89 1.34
CA ALA A 93 8.27 5.84 0.13
C ALA A 93 7.02 6.71 0.25
N LYS A 94 6.42 7.04 -0.89
CA LYS A 94 5.07 7.60 -0.99
C LYS A 94 4.21 6.70 -1.85
N ILE A 95 3.06 6.30 -1.32
CA ILE A 95 2.02 5.61 -2.08
C ILE A 95 1.00 6.66 -2.50
N ASN A 96 0.87 6.84 -3.81
CA ASN A 96 -0.10 7.71 -4.45
C ASN A 96 -1.11 6.87 -5.22
N PHE A 97 -2.26 7.44 -5.51
CA PHE A 97 -3.30 6.77 -6.27
C PHE A 97 -3.63 7.57 -7.52
N ILE A 98 -3.60 6.91 -8.66
CA ILE A 98 -3.92 7.50 -9.96
C ILE A 98 -5.29 6.98 -10.39
N ASN A 99 -6.19 7.91 -10.67
CA ASN A 99 -7.59 7.61 -10.91
C ASN A 99 -7.83 7.07 -12.33
N LYS A 100 -9.11 6.80 -12.66
CA LYS A 100 -9.52 6.31 -13.98
C LYS A 100 -9.39 7.31 -15.14
N PHE A 101 -8.99 8.54 -14.85
CA PHE A 101 -8.74 9.60 -15.83
C PHE A 101 -7.24 9.87 -16.02
N GLY A 102 -6.39 9.20 -15.23
CA GLY A 102 -4.95 9.40 -15.22
C GLY A 102 -4.45 10.50 -14.29
N ASP A 103 -5.34 11.12 -13.50
CA ASP A 103 -4.96 12.15 -12.55
C ASP A 103 -4.53 11.55 -11.21
N LYS A 104 -3.48 12.13 -10.61
CA LYS A 104 -3.11 11.84 -9.22
C LYS A 104 -4.17 12.39 -8.28
N THR A 105 -4.65 11.56 -7.36
CA THR A 105 -5.54 11.98 -6.28
C THR A 105 -4.77 12.63 -5.13
N ASP A 106 -5.46 13.44 -4.32
CA ASP A 106 -4.89 14.03 -3.10
C ASP A 106 -4.72 13.04 -1.94
N PHE A 107 -5.34 11.86 -2.01
CA PHE A 107 -5.11 10.80 -1.04
C PHE A 107 -3.69 10.23 -1.21
N GLN A 108 -2.92 10.21 -0.12
CA GLN A 108 -1.53 9.77 -0.13
C GLN A 108 -1.18 9.07 1.18
N ILE A 109 -0.43 7.96 1.09
CA ILE A 109 0.15 7.28 2.26
C ILE A 109 1.66 7.48 2.22
N ASN A 110 2.21 8.11 3.24
CA ASN A 110 3.64 8.31 3.41
C ASN A 110 4.20 7.18 4.27
N ILE A 111 5.19 6.44 3.77
CA ILE A 111 5.86 5.37 4.51
C ILE A 111 7.11 5.93 5.17
N LYS A 112 7.12 5.93 6.49
CA LYS A 112 8.24 6.42 7.32
C LYS A 112 9.26 5.33 7.59
N LYS A 113 8.81 4.09 7.79
CA LYS A 113 9.68 2.93 8.04
C LYS A 113 8.99 1.66 7.57
N ILE A 114 9.76 0.75 7.00
CA ILE A 114 9.35 -0.65 6.77
C ILE A 114 9.99 -1.46 7.90
N LEU A 115 9.18 -2.21 8.64
CA LEU A 115 9.66 -3.06 9.72
C LEU A 115 9.83 -4.47 9.17
N ASP A 116 11.07 -4.94 9.12
CA ASP A 116 11.38 -6.33 8.80
C ASP A 116 11.07 -7.21 10.03
N ASN A 117 10.71 -8.47 9.82
CA ASN A 117 10.40 -9.40 10.92
C ASN A 117 11.58 -9.63 11.89
N ASN A 118 12.79 -9.21 11.52
CA ASN A 118 14.01 -9.30 12.33
C ASN A 118 14.21 -8.11 13.29
N ASP A 119 13.44 -7.02 13.18
CA ASP A 119 13.55 -5.83 14.06
C ASP A 119 12.87 -6.03 15.44
N ARG A 120 12.47 -7.26 15.79
CA ARG A 120 11.77 -7.62 17.04
C ARG A 120 12.64 -8.41 18.03
N GLU A 121 13.95 -8.25 17.99
CA GLU A 121 14.86 -8.71 19.05
C GLU A 121 15.15 -7.61 20.09
#